data_AF-A0A6P6SNI9-F1
#
_entry.id   AF-A0A6P6SNI9-F1
#
_cell.length_a   1.000
_cell.length_b   1.000
_cell.length_c   1.000
_cell.angle_alpha   90.00
_cell.angle_beta   90.00
_cell.angle_gamma   90.00
#
_symmetry.space_group_name_H-M   'P 1'
#
loop_
_entity.id
_entity.type
_entity.pdbx_description
1 polymer ?
#
loop_
_entity_poly.entity_id
_entity_poly.type
_entity_poly.pdbx_seq_one_letter_code
_entity_poly.pdbx_strand_id
1 'polypeptide(L)'
;MGYSDTDVAEYLYKNKPRVDSLVKFLCKDLRGACSKKPPKVPEDRIPGEPFVPKSSKEAEMEKIPKSMEGMPGAPGMKMYSKEDLMNTKNFGDDDVDEEDDEDEAQFPSNLGKVLREKENKKDDWTRRITKGILNAGETVKNHANKVSHRIRKWWKAKKAVLNKKNSNAKKSEL
;
A
#
# COMPACT_ATOMS: atom_id res chain seq x y z
N MET A 1 -25.67 -3.29 -0.66
CA MET A 1 -25.34 -3.36 -2.09
C MET A 1 -25.87 -4.71 -2.51
N GLY A 2 -26.98 -4.71 -3.24
CA GLY A 2 -27.77 -5.91 -3.55
C GLY A 2 -27.69 -6.22 -5.04
N TYR A 3 -28.83 -6.36 -5.70
CA TYR A 3 -28.99 -6.58 -7.17
C TYR A 3 -28.17 -5.63 -8.09
N SER A 4 -27.64 -4.53 -7.56
CA SER A 4 -26.80 -3.57 -8.29
C SER A 4 -25.33 -4.00 -8.47
N ASP A 5 -24.85 -5.04 -7.77
CA ASP A 5 -23.42 -5.42 -7.83
C ASP A 5 -22.97 -5.89 -9.22
N THR A 6 -23.85 -6.56 -9.96
CA THR A 6 -23.60 -6.98 -11.34
C THR A 6 -23.45 -5.77 -12.27
N ASP A 7 -24.31 -4.77 -12.12
CA ASP A 7 -24.31 -3.58 -12.96
C ASP A 7 -23.06 -2.72 -12.70
N VAL A 8 -22.64 -2.65 -11.43
CA VAL A 8 -21.41 -1.97 -11.02
C VAL A 8 -20.19 -2.68 -11.60
N ALA A 9 -20.14 -4.01 -11.54
CA ALA A 9 -19.06 -4.81 -12.10
C ALA A 9 -18.97 -4.66 -13.63
N GLU A 10 -20.11 -4.68 -14.32
CA GLU A 10 -20.17 -4.46 -15.76
C GLU A 10 -19.67 -3.06 -16.15
N TYR A 11 -20.14 -2.04 -15.44
CA TYR A 11 -19.72 -0.65 -15.66
C TYR A 11 -18.22 -0.45 -15.43
N LEU A 12 -17.66 -1.04 -14.37
CA LEU A 12 -16.22 -1.03 -14.09
C LEU A 12 -15.41 -1.72 -15.20
N TYR A 13 -15.88 -2.87 -15.68
CA TYR A 13 -15.18 -3.66 -16.69
C TYR A 13 -15.19 -3.00 -18.07
N LYS A 14 -16.35 -2.46 -18.48
CA LYS A 14 -16.52 -1.81 -19.79
C LYS A 14 -15.87 -0.43 -19.85
N ASN A 15 -16.11 0.40 -18.83
CA ASN A 15 -15.81 1.83 -18.92
C ASN A 15 -14.50 2.22 -18.22
N LYS A 16 -13.95 1.37 -17.34
CA LYS A 16 -12.76 1.67 -16.51
C LYS A 16 -12.75 3.12 -15.99
N PRO A 17 -13.82 3.53 -15.30
CA PRO A 17 -14.02 4.93 -14.94
C PRO A 17 -12.96 5.40 -13.93
N ARG A 18 -12.67 6.70 -13.95
CA ARG A 18 -12.00 7.37 -12.81
C ARG A 18 -12.94 7.39 -11.60
N VAL A 19 -12.37 7.51 -10.40
CA VAL A 19 -13.09 7.41 -9.12
C VAL A 19 -14.28 8.38 -9.07
N ASP A 20 -14.11 9.63 -9.53
CA ASP A 20 -15.18 10.64 -9.51
C ASP A 20 -16.39 10.24 -10.38
N SER A 21 -16.13 9.65 -11.55
CA SER A 21 -17.16 9.17 -12.47
C SER A 21 -17.88 7.93 -11.92
N LEU A 22 -17.17 7.07 -11.19
CA LEU A 22 -17.76 5.93 -10.50
C LEU A 22 -18.67 6.39 -9.36
N VAL A 23 -18.22 7.32 -8.52
CA VAL A 23 -19.01 7.88 -7.43
C VAL A 23 -20.29 8.54 -7.95
N LYS A 24 -20.20 9.27 -9.08
CA LYS A 24 -21.37 9.87 -9.73
C LYS A 24 -22.38 8.81 -10.18
N PHE A 25 -21.93 7.73 -10.83
CA PHE A 25 -22.78 6.62 -11.28
C PHE A 25 -23.44 5.90 -10.09
N LEU A 26 -22.65 5.52 -9.10
CA LEU A 26 -23.15 4.84 -7.89
C LEU A 26 -24.18 5.69 -7.14
N CYS A 27 -23.89 6.98 -7.00
CA CYS A 27 -24.65 7.83 -6.10
C CYS A 27 -25.85 8.52 -6.75
N LYS A 28 -25.77 8.85 -8.06
CA LYS A 28 -26.87 9.47 -8.80
C LYS A 28 -27.72 8.44 -9.53
N ASP A 29 -27.08 7.49 -10.20
CA ASP A 29 -27.77 6.60 -11.15
C ASP A 29 -28.29 5.33 -10.46
N LEU A 30 -27.50 4.71 -9.57
CA LEU A 30 -27.92 3.46 -8.89
C LEU A 30 -28.75 3.67 -7.63
N ARG A 31 -28.30 4.55 -6.72
CA ARG A 31 -28.97 4.76 -5.43
C ARG A 31 -29.86 5.99 -5.36
N GLY A 32 -29.70 6.96 -6.27
CA GLY A 32 -30.35 8.27 -6.18
C GLY A 32 -30.05 9.03 -4.88
N ALA A 33 -29.09 8.57 -4.08
CA ALA A 33 -28.79 9.10 -2.75
C ALA A 33 -28.15 10.49 -2.84
N CYS A 34 -27.35 10.75 -3.88
CA CYS A 34 -26.76 12.05 -4.15
C CYS A 34 -27.69 13.01 -4.90
N SER A 35 -28.93 12.62 -5.21
CA SER A 35 -29.87 13.49 -5.92
C SER A 35 -30.47 14.55 -5.00
N LYS A 36 -30.52 14.28 -3.70
CA LYS A 36 -30.94 15.27 -2.69
C LYS A 36 -29.69 15.94 -2.11
N LYS A 37 -29.69 17.27 -2.08
CA LYS A 37 -28.65 18.00 -1.34
C LYS A 37 -28.73 17.56 0.13
N PRO A 38 -27.59 17.27 0.77
CA PRO A 38 -27.60 16.97 2.21
C PRO A 38 -28.27 18.14 2.95
N PRO A 39 -29.02 17.85 4.03
CA PRO A 39 -29.66 18.89 4.83
C PRO A 39 -28.60 19.91 5.28
N LYS A 40 -28.97 21.19 5.26
CA LYS A 40 -28.08 22.25 5.74
C LYS A 40 -27.72 21.95 7.19
N VAL A 41 -26.43 22.04 7.49
CA VAL A 41 -25.94 21.92 8.86
C VAL A 41 -26.57 23.05 9.68
N PRO A 42 -27.12 22.77 10.87
CA PRO A 42 -27.63 23.81 11.76
C PRO A 42 -26.57 24.89 12.02
N GLU A 43 -26.97 26.16 12.01
CA GLU A 43 -26.08 27.30 12.20
C GLU A 43 -25.57 27.42 13.65
N ASP A 44 -26.31 26.85 14.62
CA ASP A 44 -25.96 26.83 16.05
C ASP A 44 -24.91 25.77 16.43
N ARG A 45 -24.21 25.23 15.43
CA ARG A 45 -23.18 24.22 15.67
C ARG A 45 -21.90 24.92 16.11
N ILE A 46 -21.56 24.77 17.39
CA ILE A 46 -20.25 25.17 17.91
C ILE A 46 -19.20 24.37 17.10
N PRO A 47 -18.26 25.02 16.39
CA PRO A 47 -17.17 24.33 15.73
C PRO A 47 -16.49 23.41 16.74
N GLY A 48 -16.29 22.15 16.36
CA GLY A 48 -15.60 21.19 17.22
C GLY A 48 -14.21 21.72 17.60
N GLU A 49 -13.64 21.15 18.66
CA GLU A 49 -12.30 21.54 19.10
C GLU A 49 -11.31 21.50 17.92
N PRO A 50 -10.43 22.51 17.81
CA PRO A 50 -9.43 22.52 16.76
C PRO A 50 -8.62 21.23 16.85
N PHE A 51 -8.35 20.63 15.69
CA PHE A 51 -7.53 19.44 15.63
C PHE A 51 -6.13 19.75 16.20
N VAL A 52 -5.85 19.21 17.37
CA VAL A 52 -4.51 19.22 17.94
C VAL A 52 -3.78 18.00 17.37
N PRO A 53 -2.72 18.19 16.57
CA PRO A 53 -1.92 17.06 16.13
C PRO A 53 -1.35 16.37 17.35
N LYS A 54 -1.57 15.05 17.45
CA LYS A 54 -1.02 14.23 18.53
C LYS A 54 0.48 14.47 18.64
N SER A 55 0.96 14.62 19.88
CA SER A 55 2.40 14.72 20.12
C SER A 55 3.11 13.46 19.62
N SER A 56 4.37 13.57 19.19
CA SER A 56 5.14 12.42 18.71
C SER A 56 5.18 11.27 19.72
N LYS A 57 5.21 11.60 21.01
CA LYS A 57 5.17 10.63 22.12
C LYS A 57 3.84 9.88 22.21
N GLU A 58 2.71 10.55 22.01
CA GLU A 58 1.39 9.90 22.02
C GLU A 58 1.13 9.07 20.76
N ALA A 59 1.65 9.52 19.61
CA ALA A 59 1.57 8.77 18.37
C ALA A 59 2.38 7.46 18.43
N GLU A 60 3.53 7.47 19.12
CA GLU A 60 4.32 6.27 19.37
C GLU A 60 3.67 5.36 20.41
N MET A 61 3.13 5.93 21.49
CA MET A 61 2.42 5.17 22.53
C MET A 61 1.15 4.50 21.99
N GLU A 62 0.46 5.08 21.00
CA GLU A 62 -0.70 4.48 20.33
C GLU A 62 -0.32 3.41 19.30
N LYS A 63 0.89 3.51 18.73
CA LYS A 63 1.41 2.51 17.79
C LYS A 63 1.76 1.19 18.48
N ILE A 64 2.16 1.22 19.75
CA ILE A 64 2.47 0.04 20.58
C ILE A 64 1.25 -0.89 20.76
N PRO A 65 0.10 -0.45 21.31
CA PRO A 65 -1.08 -1.31 21.50
C PRO A 65 -1.68 -1.77 20.17
N LYS A 66 -1.68 -0.91 19.13
CA LYS A 66 -2.10 -1.30 17.78
C LYS A 66 -1.25 -2.43 17.19
N SER A 67 0.02 -2.49 17.55
CA SER A 67 0.89 -3.60 17.16
C SER A 67 0.64 -4.90 17.93
N MET A 68 -0.05 -4.82 19.07
CA MET A 68 -0.41 -5.96 19.93
C MET A 68 -1.82 -6.51 19.65
N GLU A 69 -2.71 -5.71 19.03
CA GLU A 69 -4.13 -6.06 18.75
C GLU A 69 -4.31 -7.29 17.84
N GLY A 70 -3.25 -7.74 17.16
CA GLY A 70 -3.28 -8.92 16.28
C GLY A 70 -2.59 -10.18 16.81
N MET A 71 -2.05 -10.16 18.03
CA MET A 71 -1.30 -11.31 18.58
C MET A 71 -2.23 -12.16 19.45
N PRO A 72 -2.46 -13.45 19.12
CA PRO A 72 -3.32 -14.32 19.92
C PRO A 72 -2.73 -14.44 21.33
N GLY A 73 -3.44 -13.89 22.31
CA GLY A 73 -3.00 -13.85 23.70
C GLY A 73 -2.82 -15.24 24.28
N ALA A 74 -1.66 -15.50 24.89
CA ALA A 74 -1.44 -16.69 25.69
C ALA A 74 -2.45 -16.73 26.87
N PRO A 75 -2.94 -17.92 27.26
CA PRO A 75 -3.94 -18.06 28.30
C PRO A 75 -3.39 -17.50 29.63
N GLY A 76 -4.04 -16.46 30.17
CA GLY A 76 -3.70 -15.85 31.47
C GLY A 76 -3.36 -14.35 31.43
N MET A 77 -3.20 -13.74 30.25
CA MET A 77 -2.84 -12.32 30.15
C MET A 77 -4.10 -11.44 30.08
N LYS A 78 -4.36 -10.65 31.13
CA LYS A 78 -5.47 -9.68 31.16
C LYS A 78 -5.11 -8.48 30.28
N MET A 79 -5.99 -8.17 29.32
CA MET A 79 -5.87 -6.97 28.47
C MET A 79 -6.29 -5.74 29.28
N TYR A 80 -5.36 -5.08 29.95
CA TYR A 80 -5.66 -3.83 30.65
C TYR A 80 -5.80 -2.66 29.67
N SER A 81 -6.84 -1.85 29.84
CA SER A 81 -7.08 -0.66 29.03
C SER A 81 -6.07 0.45 29.37
N LYS A 82 -5.94 1.44 28.47
CA LYS A 82 -4.98 2.55 28.59
C LYS A 82 -5.11 3.28 29.93
N GLU A 83 -6.32 3.33 30.47
CA GLU A 83 -6.67 3.99 31.72
C GLU A 83 -6.19 3.18 32.94
N ASP A 84 -6.33 1.85 32.91
CA ASP A 84 -5.88 0.94 33.99
C ASP A 84 -4.36 0.94 34.16
N LEU A 85 -3.63 1.01 33.05
CA LEU A 85 -2.15 1.08 33.03
C LEU A 85 -1.61 2.40 33.58
N MET A 86 -2.33 3.49 33.38
CA MET A 86 -1.98 4.81 33.92
C MET A 86 -2.34 4.93 35.41
N ASN A 87 -3.39 4.22 35.85
CA ASN A 87 -3.83 4.21 37.25
C ASN A 87 -3.00 3.28 38.14
N THR A 88 -2.27 2.32 37.56
CA THR A 88 -1.35 1.43 38.28
C THR A 88 0.02 2.06 38.57
N LYS A 89 0.20 3.37 38.36
CA LYS A 89 1.47 4.09 38.57
C LYS A 89 1.84 4.35 40.04
N ASN A 90 1.32 3.54 40.96
CA ASN A 90 1.63 3.52 42.39
C ASN A 90 2.21 2.16 42.84
N PHE A 91 2.93 1.45 41.95
CA PHE A 91 3.74 0.31 42.39
C PHE A 91 5.02 0.81 43.07
N GLY A 92 4.89 1.12 44.35
CA GLY A 92 5.98 1.46 45.25
C GLY A 92 5.49 1.37 46.68
N ASP A 93 5.56 0.17 47.26
CA ASP A 93 5.60 -0.05 48.71
C ASP A 93 6.23 -1.43 48.95
N ASP A 94 7.52 -1.41 49.30
CA ASP A 94 8.16 -2.27 50.30
C ASP A 94 9.69 -2.09 50.21
N ASP A 95 10.21 -1.39 51.22
CA ASP A 95 11.58 -1.17 51.70
C ASP A 95 12.74 -2.00 51.11
N VAL A 96 13.80 -1.33 50.62
CA VAL A 96 15.18 -1.44 51.16
C VAL A 96 16.15 -0.40 50.55
N ASP A 97 16.77 0.35 51.47
CA ASP A 97 18.08 1.03 51.49
C ASP A 97 18.62 1.82 50.28
N GLU A 98 18.90 3.10 50.56
CA GLU A 98 19.78 3.98 49.81
C GLU A 98 21.21 3.43 49.81
N GLU A 99 21.70 2.95 48.67
CA GLU A 99 23.10 3.14 48.29
C GLU A 99 23.16 3.74 46.88
N ASP A 100 23.79 4.91 46.84
CA ASP A 100 24.15 5.70 45.69
C ASP A 100 25.24 4.97 44.90
N ASP A 101 24.93 4.50 43.69
CA ASP A 101 25.92 4.22 42.66
C ASP A 101 25.36 4.64 41.30
N GLU A 102 25.94 5.71 40.78
CA GLU A 102 25.82 6.18 39.41
C GLU A 102 26.27 5.07 38.44
N ASP A 103 25.35 4.39 37.77
CA ASP A 103 25.68 3.64 36.57
C ASP A 103 24.56 3.75 35.51
N GLU A 104 24.98 4.25 34.35
CA GLU A 104 24.20 4.51 33.15
C GLU A 104 23.18 3.41 32.84
N ALA A 105 21.95 3.83 32.51
CA ALA A 105 20.87 2.97 32.04
C ALA A 105 21.32 2.05 30.91
N GLN A 106 21.76 0.84 31.27
CA GLN A 106 22.18 -0.17 30.32
C GLN A 106 20.91 -0.76 29.68
N PHE A 107 20.52 -0.15 28.55
CA PHE A 107 19.54 -0.71 27.63
C PHE A 107 19.80 -2.21 27.47
N PRO A 108 18.77 -3.07 27.60
CA PRO A 108 18.99 -4.51 27.54
C PRO A 108 19.64 -4.84 26.20
N SER A 109 20.87 -5.35 26.24
CA SER A 109 21.74 -5.61 25.08
C SER A 109 21.10 -6.51 24.01
N ASN A 110 20.03 -7.22 24.39
CA ASN A 110 19.21 -8.06 23.53
C ASN A 110 18.29 -7.24 22.59
N LEU A 111 17.84 -6.04 22.95
CA LEU A 111 17.03 -5.19 22.06
C LEU A 111 17.87 -4.61 20.91
N GLY A 112 19.11 -4.21 21.19
CA GLY A 112 20.04 -3.71 20.17
C GLY A 112 20.37 -4.76 19.09
N LYS A 113 20.50 -6.03 19.48
CA LYS A 113 20.70 -7.14 18.54
C LYS A 113 19.49 -7.36 17.65
N VAL A 114 18.28 -7.38 18.21
CA VAL A 114 17.03 -7.59 17.45
C VAL A 114 16.75 -6.44 16.49
N LEU A 115 17.02 -5.18 16.90
CA LEU A 115 16.85 -4.01 16.02
C LEU A 115 17.85 -4.04 14.87
N ARG A 116 19.14 -4.33 15.11
CA ARG A 116 20.16 -4.50 14.06
C ARG A 116 19.85 -5.67 13.13
N GLU A 117 19.36 -6.79 13.66
CA GLU A 117 18.99 -7.95 12.84
C GLU A 117 17.76 -7.66 11.96
N LYS A 118 16.78 -6.90 12.48
CA LYS A 118 15.61 -6.46 11.71
C LYS A 118 15.97 -5.45 10.62
N GLU A 119 16.91 -4.56 10.88
CA GLU A 119 17.44 -3.61 9.90
C GLU A 119 18.17 -4.35 8.76
N ASN A 120 19.08 -5.27 9.10
CA ASN A 120 19.77 -6.12 8.13
C ASN A 120 18.81 -6.95 7.26
N LYS A 121 17.74 -7.52 7.85
CA LYS A 121 16.72 -8.30 7.11
C LYS A 121 15.89 -7.42 6.15
N LYS A 122 15.64 -6.16 6.52
CA LYS A 122 14.91 -5.21 5.67
C LYS A 122 15.73 -4.82 4.44
N ASP A 123 17.03 -4.58 4.62
CA ASP A 123 17.94 -4.26 3.52
C ASP A 123 18.15 -5.46 2.59
N ASP A 124 18.24 -6.67 3.14
CA ASP A 124 18.35 -7.89 2.34
C ASP A 124 17.06 -8.17 1.54
N TRP A 125 15.88 -7.98 2.15
CA TRP A 125 14.61 -8.19 1.43
C TRP A 125 14.39 -7.18 0.31
N THR A 126 14.67 -5.89 0.54
CA THR A 126 14.58 -4.86 -0.52
C THR A 126 15.52 -5.19 -1.68
N ARG A 127 16.75 -5.64 -1.41
CA ARG A 127 17.69 -6.07 -2.43
C ARG A 127 17.19 -7.28 -3.23
N ARG A 128 16.55 -8.25 -2.57
CA ARG A 128 15.92 -9.41 -3.23
C ARG A 128 14.77 -9.01 -4.15
N ILE A 129 13.91 -8.09 -3.73
CA ILE A 129 12.82 -7.57 -4.56
C ILE A 129 13.38 -6.85 -5.78
N THR A 130 14.33 -5.94 -5.59
CA THR A 130 14.94 -5.16 -6.68
C THR A 130 15.60 -6.08 -7.70
N LYS A 131 16.32 -7.11 -7.25
CA LYS A 131 16.92 -8.13 -8.13
C LYS A 131 15.86 -8.92 -8.91
N GLY A 132 14.74 -9.26 -8.28
CA GLY A 132 13.62 -9.93 -8.94
C GLY A 132 13.03 -9.08 -10.08
N ILE A 133 12.81 -7.79 -9.83
CA ILE A 133 12.27 -6.84 -10.82
C ILE A 133 13.26 -6.65 -11.98
N LEU A 134 14.56 -6.50 -11.69
CA LEU A 134 15.58 -6.36 -12.73
C LEU A 134 15.66 -7.59 -13.64
N ASN A 135 15.67 -8.79 -13.06
CA ASN A 135 15.69 -10.04 -13.83
C ASN A 135 14.43 -10.23 -14.69
N ALA A 136 13.25 -9.92 -14.15
CA ALA A 136 12.00 -9.92 -14.91
C ALA A 136 12.04 -8.88 -16.04
N GLY A 137 12.59 -7.69 -15.79
CA GLY A 137 12.77 -6.65 -16.80
C GLY A 137 13.71 -7.07 -17.93
N GLU A 138 14.84 -7.70 -17.61
CA GLU A 138 15.81 -8.18 -18.60
C GLU A 138 15.25 -9.31 -19.47
N THR A 139 14.54 -10.27 -18.87
CA THR A 139 13.89 -11.35 -19.62
C THR A 139 12.83 -10.83 -20.57
N VAL A 140 11.99 -9.89 -20.14
CA VAL A 140 11.00 -9.23 -21.00
C VAL A 140 11.68 -8.44 -22.12
N LYS A 141 12.76 -7.71 -21.83
CA LYS A 141 13.54 -6.96 -22.83
C LYS A 141 14.12 -7.88 -23.90
N ASN A 142 14.65 -9.04 -23.52
CA ASN A 142 15.15 -10.03 -24.46
C ASN A 142 14.05 -10.61 -25.35
N HIS A 143 12.89 -10.94 -24.78
CA HIS A 143 11.74 -11.40 -25.55
C HIS A 143 11.23 -10.32 -26.52
N ALA A 144 11.13 -9.07 -26.07
CA ALA A 144 10.72 -7.94 -26.90
C ALA A 144 11.68 -7.71 -28.07
N ASN A 145 13.00 -7.75 -27.83
CA ASN A 145 14.01 -7.64 -28.89
C ASN A 145 13.92 -8.79 -29.91
N LYS A 146 13.70 -10.03 -29.45
CA LYS A 146 13.55 -11.19 -30.33
C LYS A 146 12.31 -11.09 -31.22
N VAL A 147 11.20 -10.63 -30.65
CA VAL A 147 9.95 -10.39 -31.40
C VAL A 147 10.14 -9.23 -32.38
N SER A 148 10.75 -8.11 -31.97
CA SER A 148 11.01 -6.97 -32.86
C SER A 148 11.90 -7.35 -34.04
N HIS A 149 12.93 -8.18 -33.81
CA HIS A 149 13.78 -8.70 -34.89
C HIS A 149 13.02 -9.60 -35.85
N ARG A 150 12.13 -10.47 -35.35
CA ARG A 150 11.25 -11.30 -36.21
C ARG A 150 10.32 -10.45 -37.06
N ILE A 151 9.67 -9.45 -36.46
CA ILE A 151 8.79 -8.52 -37.17
C ILE A 151 9.57 -7.73 -38.23
N ARG A 152 10.76 -7.22 -37.89
CA ARG A 152 11.62 -6.49 -38.82
C ARG A 152 12.06 -7.36 -40.00
N LYS A 153 12.43 -8.62 -39.76
CA LYS A 153 12.82 -9.57 -40.81
C LYS A 153 11.64 -9.91 -41.72
N TRP A 154 10.46 -10.15 -41.13
CA TRP A 154 9.23 -10.39 -41.87
C TRP A 154 8.86 -9.19 -42.76
N TRP A 155 8.92 -7.97 -42.22
CA TRP A 155 8.67 -6.73 -42.98
C TRP A 155 9.65 -6.53 -44.13
N LYS A 156 10.95 -6.78 -43.91
CA LYS A 156 11.96 -6.72 -44.98
C LYS A 156 11.68 -7.73 -46.09
N ALA A 157 11.32 -8.97 -45.74
CA ALA A 157 10.96 -10.00 -46.72
C ALA A 157 9.72 -9.61 -47.54
N LYS A 158 8.67 -9.10 -46.89
CA LYS A 158 7.45 -8.62 -47.57
C LYS A 158 7.75 -7.47 -48.53
N LYS A 159 8.60 -6.51 -48.13
CA LYS A 159 9.04 -5.40 -48.99
C LYS A 159 9.85 -5.87 -50.19
N ALA A 160 10.73 -6.86 -50.02
CA ALA A 160 11.50 -7.45 -51.12
C ALA A 160 10.59 -8.16 -52.15
N VAL A 161 9.55 -8.87 -51.70
CA VAL A 161 8.55 -9.50 -52.58
C VAL A 161 7.75 -8.46 -53.37
N LEU A 162 7.33 -7.37 -52.72
CA LEU A 162 6.64 -6.26 -53.39
C LEU A 162 7.54 -5.59 -54.45
N ASN A 163 8.80 -5.32 -54.11
CA ASN A 163 9.75 -4.75 -55.05
C ASN A 163 10.03 -5.68 -56.25
N LYS A 164 10.09 -7.01 -56.04
CA LYS A 164 10.26 -7.99 -57.12
C LYS A 164 9.04 -8.07 -58.05
N LYS A 165 7.82 -7.88 -57.51
CA LYS A 165 6.61 -7.77 -58.34
C LYS A 165 6.63 -6.52 -59.22
N ASN A 166 7.05 -5.38 -58.66
CA ASN A 166 7.16 -4.13 -59.41
C ASN A 166 8.26 -4.16 -60.50
N SER A 167 9.35 -4.91 -60.30
CA SER A 167 10.37 -5.09 -61.35
C SER A 167 9.92 -6.02 -62.49
N ASN A 168 9.01 -6.96 -62.22
CA ASN A 168 8.45 -7.83 -63.26
C ASN A 168 7.34 -7.12 -64.06
N ALA A 169 6.53 -6.27 -63.41
CA ALA A 169 5.55 -5.43 -64.11
C ALA A 169 6.21 -4.39 -65.04
N LYS A 170 7.41 -3.91 -64.70
CA LYS A 170 8.19 -3.02 -65.59
C LYS A 170 8.90 -3.73 -66.75
N LYS A 171 8.95 -5.07 -66.75
CA LYS A 171 9.58 -5.86 -67.84
C LYS A 171 8.57 -6.39 -68.86
N SER A 172 7.26 -6.26 -68.60
CA SER A 172 6.20 -6.69 -69.53
C SER A 172 5.70 -5.59 -70.46
N GLU A 173 6.30 -4.40 -70.42
CA GLU A 173 6.03 -3.31 -71.38
C GLU A 173 7.31 -3.03 -72.16
N LEU A 174 7.62 -3.92 -73.12
CA LEU A 174 8.59 -3.70 -74.20
C LEU A 174 8.30 -4.71 -75.32
#